data_AF-A0A3A8R4M5-F1
#
_entry.id   AF-A0A3A8R4M5-F1
#
_cell.length_a   1.000
_cell.length_b   1.000
_cell.length_c   1.000
_cell.angle_alpha   90.00
_cell.angle_beta   90.00
_cell.angle_gamma   90.00
#
_symmetry.space_group_name_H-M   'P 1'
#
loop_
_entity.id
_entity.type
_entity.pdbx_description
1 polymer ?
#
loop_
_entity_poly.entity_id
_entity_poly.type
_entity_poly.pdbx_seq_one_letter_code
_entity_poly.pdbx_strand_id
1 'polypeptide(L)'
;MSRNTLKWSVLASALFLGACNNAPAPTEEPTQPAPESTQSVRTVESKLSQIELEWEGPTPLLESIMEAGNDECDAYYNWCDGTLDVYGFPWSSTQAPTLSDAVESVFAMMNDPREQSRINWQDRGTVPFSTLSDTLFKFEALDPNLLTEIGNGTEQVQIRYFYSTYLVAPGASDWNHLFILLFPQSHRVVVFNLVNHEI
;
A
#
# COMPACT_ATOMS: atom_id res chain seq x y z
N MET A 1 10.88 -36.54 -16.38
CA MET A 1 12.00 -35.89 -17.09
C MET A 1 12.63 -34.85 -16.17
N SER A 2 13.96 -34.70 -16.28
CA SER A 2 14.94 -34.11 -15.37
C SER A 2 14.58 -32.88 -14.51
N ARG A 3 15.01 -32.92 -13.24
CA ARG A 3 15.27 -31.78 -12.34
C ARG A 3 16.70 -31.29 -12.58
N ASN A 4 16.94 -29.98 -12.62
CA ASN A 4 18.28 -29.40 -12.51
C ASN A 4 18.31 -28.31 -11.43
N THR A 5 18.91 -28.67 -10.29
CA THR A 5 19.47 -27.78 -9.27
C THR A 5 20.92 -27.46 -9.64
N LEU A 6 21.31 -26.18 -9.68
CA LEU A 6 22.73 -25.78 -9.74
C LEU A 6 23.18 -25.29 -8.36
N LYS A 7 23.94 -26.14 -7.66
CA LYS A 7 24.82 -25.76 -6.55
C LYS A 7 26.17 -25.37 -7.14
N TRP A 8 26.71 -24.22 -6.75
CA TRP A 8 28.13 -23.91 -6.95
C TRP A 8 28.83 -23.98 -5.59
N SER A 9 29.80 -24.88 -5.51
CA SER A 9 30.79 -24.93 -4.43
C SER A 9 32.15 -24.94 -5.11
N VAL A 10 33.05 -24.03 -4.72
CA VAL A 10 34.49 -24.20 -4.94
C VAL A 10 35.20 -23.80 -3.66
N LEU A 11 35.71 -24.80 -2.95
CA LEU A 11 36.86 -24.68 -2.06
C LEU A 11 38.11 -25.00 -2.89
N ALA A 12 39.20 -24.26 -2.70
CA ALA A 12 40.54 -24.77 -2.95
C ALA A 12 41.56 -24.07 -2.03
N SER A 13 42.45 -24.92 -1.50
CA SER A 13 43.30 -24.74 -0.33
C SER A 13 44.60 -23.96 -0.56
N ALA A 14 45.20 -23.57 0.57
CA ALA A 14 46.53 -22.97 0.73
C ALA A 14 47.70 -23.92 0.43
N LEU A 15 48.91 -23.37 0.20
CA LEU A 15 50.12 -23.51 1.06
C LEU A 15 51.43 -22.92 0.43
N PHE A 16 52.03 -21.93 1.12
CA PHE A 16 53.47 -21.73 1.50
C PHE A 16 54.60 -21.65 0.41
N LEU A 17 55.70 -20.88 0.49
CA LEU A 17 56.58 -20.36 1.56
C LEU A 17 57.49 -19.22 0.99
N GLY A 18 57.98 -18.29 1.82
CA GLY A 18 59.14 -17.45 1.49
C GLY A 18 59.24 -16.14 2.28
N ALA A 19 60.18 -16.07 3.22
CA ALA A 19 60.34 -15.05 4.27
C ALA A 19 60.83 -13.66 3.80
N CYS A 20 60.41 -12.59 4.51
CA CYS A 20 61.29 -11.66 5.24
C CYS A 20 60.52 -10.43 5.81
N ASN A 21 60.61 -10.29 7.13
CA ASN A 21 60.61 -9.06 7.96
C ASN A 21 59.38 -8.14 8.10
N ASN A 22 59.06 -7.96 9.39
CA ASN A 22 58.39 -6.85 10.08
C ASN A 22 56.88 -6.70 9.90
N ALA A 23 56.17 -7.09 10.97
CA ALA A 23 54.75 -6.85 11.20
C ALA A 23 54.46 -5.34 11.40
N PRO A 24 53.51 -4.75 10.66
CA PRO A 24 52.87 -3.49 11.02
C PRO A 24 51.62 -3.72 11.89
N ALA A 25 51.33 -2.77 12.78
CA ALA A 25 50.21 -2.75 13.71
C ALA A 25 48.83 -2.88 13.02
N PRO A 26 47.78 -3.37 13.72
CA PRO A 26 46.45 -3.54 13.14
C PRO A 26 45.87 -2.17 12.77
N THR A 27 45.54 -2.00 11.50
CA THR A 27 44.80 -0.85 11.00
C THR A 27 43.32 -1.12 11.25
N GLU A 28 42.65 -0.24 11.99
CA GLU A 28 41.20 -0.24 12.16
C GLU A 28 40.53 -0.12 10.78
N GLU A 29 39.75 -1.14 10.43
CA GLU A 29 38.88 -1.14 9.25
C GLU A 29 37.67 -0.24 9.55
N PRO A 30 37.35 0.76 8.71
CA PRO A 30 36.19 1.60 8.95
C PRO A 30 34.92 0.78 8.72
N THR A 31 34.14 0.60 9.78
CA THR A 31 32.80 0.01 9.76
C THR A 31 31.96 0.68 8.68
N GLN A 32 31.63 -0.09 7.64
CA GLN A 32 30.70 0.28 6.60
C GLN A 32 29.30 0.41 7.22
N PRO A 33 28.63 1.58 7.16
CA PRO A 33 27.25 1.68 7.63
C PRO A 33 26.34 0.83 6.75
N ALA A 34 25.39 0.15 7.40
CA ALA A 34 24.37 -0.67 6.76
C ALA A 34 23.61 0.12 5.68
N PRO A 35 23.16 -0.51 4.59
CA PRO A 35 22.38 0.17 3.58
C PRO A 35 21.06 0.61 4.19
N GLU A 36 20.91 1.92 4.34
CA GLU A 36 19.66 2.58 4.68
C GLU A 36 18.66 2.25 3.56
N SER A 37 17.63 1.48 3.91
CA SER A 37 16.52 1.20 3.02
C SER A 37 15.76 2.51 2.79
N THR A 38 16.20 3.29 1.81
CA THR A 38 15.46 4.47 1.35
C THR A 38 14.25 3.98 0.58
N GLN A 39 13.17 3.71 1.30
CA GLN A 39 11.84 3.59 0.72
C GLN A 39 11.57 4.90 -0.02
N SER A 40 11.41 4.86 -1.33
CA SER A 40 11.25 6.08 -2.12
C SER A 40 9.93 6.74 -1.72
N VAL A 41 10.01 7.88 -1.03
CA VAL A 41 8.85 8.73 -0.77
C VAL A 41 8.30 9.16 -2.14
N ARG A 42 7.13 8.64 -2.50
CA ARG A 42 6.41 9.08 -3.71
C ARG A 42 5.65 10.34 -3.35
N THR A 43 6.30 11.48 -3.46
CA THR A 43 5.63 12.77 -3.35
C THR A 43 5.06 13.14 -4.73
N VAL A 44 3.75 13.36 -4.81
CA VAL A 44 3.08 13.82 -6.04
C VAL A 44 2.53 15.23 -5.81
N GLU A 45 3.21 16.24 -6.34
CA GLU A 45 2.67 17.60 -6.44
C GLU A 45 1.50 17.62 -7.44
N SER A 46 0.27 17.54 -6.94
CA SER A 46 -0.92 17.89 -7.72
C SER A 46 -1.09 19.41 -7.72
N LYS A 47 -0.97 20.05 -8.89
CA LYS A 47 -1.14 21.51 -9.02
C LYS A 47 -2.58 22.00 -8.86
N LEU A 48 -3.55 21.09 -8.71
CA LEU A 48 -4.98 21.41 -8.64
C LEU A 48 -5.57 21.15 -7.25
N SER A 49 -5.07 20.16 -6.50
CA SER A 49 -5.54 19.87 -5.15
C SER A 49 -4.69 20.58 -4.09
N GLN A 50 -5.34 21.04 -3.00
CA GLN A 50 -4.64 21.63 -1.85
C GLN A 50 -3.97 20.59 -0.94
N ILE A 51 -4.19 19.30 -1.20
CA ILE A 51 -3.71 18.19 -0.39
C ILE A 51 -2.57 17.48 -1.12
N GLU A 52 -1.35 17.62 -0.61
CA GLU A 52 -0.22 16.79 -1.04
C GLU A 52 -0.14 15.57 -0.12
N LEU A 53 -0.24 14.37 -0.70
CA LEU A 53 -0.29 13.12 0.06
C LEU A 53 1.12 12.56 0.24
N GLU A 54 1.43 12.17 1.47
CA GLU A 54 2.64 11.46 1.84
C GLU A 54 2.26 10.07 2.37
N TRP A 55 2.83 9.02 1.78
CA TRP A 55 2.53 7.65 2.20
C TRP A 55 3.11 7.37 3.59
N GLU A 56 2.22 7.04 4.53
CA GLU A 56 2.59 6.61 5.89
C GLU A 56 2.58 5.08 6.00
N GLY A 57 1.75 4.41 5.20
CA GLY A 57 1.47 2.99 5.30
C GLY A 57 0.47 2.64 6.42
N PRO A 58 -0.19 1.47 6.35
CA PRO A 58 -1.07 1.01 7.42
C PRO A 58 -0.34 0.86 8.75
N THR A 59 -1.05 1.01 9.86
CA THR A 59 -0.50 0.62 11.17
C THR A 59 -0.32 -0.91 11.23
N PRO A 60 0.53 -1.44 12.14
CA PRO A 60 0.73 -2.89 12.25
C PRO A 60 -0.56 -3.69 12.48
N LEU A 61 -1.54 -3.10 13.18
CA LEU A 61 -2.84 -3.75 13.39
C LEU A 61 -3.64 -3.81 12.08
N LEU A 62 -3.71 -2.70 11.34
CA LEU A 62 -4.42 -2.68 10.06
C LEU A 62 -3.74 -3.56 9.01
N GLU A 63 -2.41 -3.58 8.98
CA GLU A 63 -1.63 -4.47 8.12
C GLU A 63 -1.94 -5.94 8.41
N SER A 64 -1.96 -6.34 9.69
CA SER A 64 -2.32 -7.71 10.08
C SER A 64 -3.76 -8.08 9.72
N ILE A 65 -4.70 -7.14 9.80
CA ILE A 65 -6.08 -7.34 9.37
C ILE A 65 -6.15 -7.56 7.85
N MET A 66 -5.42 -6.76 7.07
CA MET A 66 -5.34 -6.91 5.62
C MET A 66 -4.73 -8.26 5.23
N GLU A 67 -3.65 -8.68 5.90
CA GLU A 67 -3.02 -9.98 5.68
C GLU A 67 -4.01 -11.12 5.95
N ALA A 68 -4.71 -11.09 7.09
CA ALA A 68 -5.70 -12.12 7.42
C ALA A 68 -6.86 -12.18 6.40
N GLY A 69 -7.34 -11.03 5.93
CA GLY A 69 -8.40 -11.00 4.91
C GLY A 69 -7.94 -11.54 3.55
N ASN A 70 -6.73 -11.22 3.13
CA ASN A 70 -6.13 -11.74 1.90
C ASN A 70 -5.84 -13.26 2.01
N ASP A 71 -5.33 -13.74 3.15
CA ASP A 71 -5.15 -15.17 3.41
C ASP A 71 -6.49 -15.93 3.31
N GLU A 72 -7.58 -15.33 3.81
CA GLU A 72 -8.91 -15.90 3.63
C GLU A 72 -9.35 -15.90 2.15
N CYS A 73 -9.11 -14.82 1.40
CA CYS A 73 -9.43 -14.80 -0.03
C CYS A 73 -8.68 -15.91 -0.81
N ASP A 74 -7.39 -16.09 -0.53
CA ASP A 74 -6.53 -17.09 -1.15
C ASP A 74 -6.98 -18.53 -0.84
N ALA A 75 -7.43 -18.78 0.40
CA ALA A 75 -7.90 -20.10 0.83
C ALA A 75 -9.13 -20.59 0.06
N TYR A 76 -9.93 -19.68 -0.51
CA TYR A 76 -11.16 -19.99 -1.26
C TYR A 76 -11.02 -19.71 -2.76
N TYR A 77 -9.97 -20.26 -3.37
CA TYR A 77 -9.70 -20.17 -4.82
C TYR A 77 -9.27 -18.80 -5.32
N ASN A 78 -8.84 -17.89 -4.45
CA ASN A 78 -8.48 -16.51 -4.82
C ASN A 78 -9.68 -15.76 -5.44
N TRP A 79 -10.79 -15.70 -4.70
CA TRP A 79 -12.01 -14.97 -5.10
C TRP A 79 -11.94 -13.47 -4.82
N CYS A 80 -10.92 -12.99 -4.11
CA CYS A 80 -10.77 -11.58 -3.82
C CYS A 80 -9.32 -11.17 -3.54
N ASP A 81 -9.05 -9.88 -3.65
CA ASP A 81 -7.82 -9.23 -3.20
C ASP A 81 -8.18 -7.91 -2.50
N GLY A 82 -7.48 -7.60 -1.41
CA GLY A 82 -7.65 -6.34 -0.66
C GLY A 82 -6.34 -5.58 -0.54
N THR A 83 -6.41 -4.26 -0.77
CA THR A 83 -5.31 -3.33 -0.51
C THR A 83 -5.76 -2.17 0.34
N LEU A 84 -4.86 -1.70 1.20
CA LEU A 84 -5.08 -0.56 2.08
C LEU A 84 -3.84 0.33 2.07
N ASP A 85 -4.00 1.56 1.64
CA ASP A 85 -2.99 2.60 1.76
C ASP A 85 -3.44 3.68 2.74
N VAL A 86 -2.49 4.19 3.51
CA VAL A 86 -2.69 5.29 4.44
C VAL A 86 -1.72 6.40 4.09
N TYR A 87 -2.25 7.61 3.99
CA TYR A 87 -1.51 8.81 3.65
C TYR A 87 -1.75 9.87 4.72
N GLY A 88 -0.68 10.56 5.11
CA GLY A 88 -0.74 11.83 5.80
C GLY A 88 -0.74 12.98 4.80
N PHE A 89 -1.14 14.17 5.26
CA PHE A 89 -0.89 15.39 4.51
C PHE A 89 -0.61 16.58 5.42
N PRO A 90 0.37 17.44 5.08
CA PRO A 90 0.61 18.66 5.83
C PRO A 90 -0.56 19.63 5.61
N TRP A 91 -1.30 19.93 6.67
CA TRP A 91 -2.40 20.89 6.61
C TRP A 91 -2.07 22.16 7.39
N SER A 92 -1.80 23.25 6.67
CA SER A 92 -1.50 24.57 7.23
C SER A 92 -2.57 25.63 6.89
N SER A 93 -3.58 25.25 6.11
CA SER A 93 -4.67 26.13 5.70
C SER A 93 -5.68 26.35 6.84
N THR A 94 -6.30 27.53 6.85
CA THR A 94 -7.45 27.82 7.73
C THR A 94 -8.76 27.27 7.18
N GLN A 95 -8.78 26.87 5.90
CA GLN A 95 -9.90 26.15 5.31
C GLN A 95 -9.84 24.68 5.74
N ALA A 96 -11.00 24.05 5.96
CA ALA A 96 -11.05 22.61 6.24
C ALA A 96 -10.70 21.81 4.96
N PRO A 97 -9.95 20.70 5.07
CA PRO A 97 -9.69 19.85 3.92
C PRO A 97 -10.99 19.24 3.41
N THR A 98 -11.11 19.09 2.10
CA THR A 98 -12.33 18.56 1.47
C THR A 98 -12.10 17.17 0.89
N LEU A 99 -13.15 16.34 0.91
CA LEU A 99 -13.11 15.02 0.29
C LEU A 99 -12.80 15.09 -1.21
N SER A 100 -13.21 16.17 -1.90
CA SER A 100 -12.91 16.36 -3.33
C SER A 100 -11.41 16.52 -3.58
N ASP A 101 -10.72 17.31 -2.74
CA ASP A 101 -9.27 17.49 -2.86
C ASP A 101 -8.53 16.18 -2.60
N ALA A 102 -8.95 15.41 -1.58
CA ALA A 102 -8.37 14.12 -1.27
C ALA A 102 -8.54 13.11 -2.43
N VAL A 103 -9.73 13.05 -3.02
CA VAL A 103 -10.02 12.21 -4.19
C VAL A 103 -9.13 12.59 -5.38
N GLU A 104 -9.02 13.88 -5.67
CA GLU A 104 -8.17 14.36 -6.76
C GLU A 104 -6.70 13.97 -6.55
N SER A 105 -6.17 14.15 -5.33
CA SER A 105 -4.79 13.76 -5.00
C SER A 105 -4.56 12.26 -5.13
N VAL A 106 -5.51 11.42 -4.66
CA VAL A 106 -5.41 9.96 -4.81
C VAL A 106 -5.37 9.57 -6.29
N PHE A 107 -6.28 10.09 -7.12
CA PHE A 107 -6.26 9.78 -8.55
C PHE A 107 -5.03 10.33 -9.28
N ALA A 108 -4.48 11.46 -8.85
CA ALA A 108 -3.22 11.98 -9.35
C ALA A 108 -2.02 11.06 -9.03
N MET A 109 -2.05 10.36 -7.88
CA MET A 109 -1.03 9.36 -7.53
C MET A 109 -1.22 8.03 -8.25
N MET A 110 -2.46 7.59 -8.45
CA MET A 110 -2.81 6.35 -9.18
C MET A 110 -2.54 6.44 -10.70
N ASN A 111 -1.93 7.54 -11.16
CA ASN A 111 -1.80 7.92 -12.56
C ASN A 111 -0.75 7.11 -13.35
N ASP A 112 -0.68 5.79 -13.15
CA ASP A 112 -0.09 4.89 -14.15
C ASP A 112 -1.07 4.83 -15.34
N PRO A 113 -0.68 5.33 -16.53
CA PRO A 113 -1.55 5.35 -17.70
C PRO A 113 -2.04 3.96 -18.13
N ARG A 114 -1.29 2.89 -17.79
CA ARG A 114 -1.68 1.51 -18.11
C ARG A 114 -2.85 1.04 -17.26
N GLU A 115 -2.83 1.34 -15.97
CA GLU A 115 -3.91 0.99 -15.04
C GLU A 115 -5.16 1.83 -15.32
N GLN A 116 -5.01 3.14 -15.55
CA GLN A 116 -6.14 4.01 -15.89
C GLN A 116 -6.84 3.63 -17.20
N SER A 117 -6.09 3.13 -18.19
CA SER A 117 -6.70 2.70 -19.46
C SER A 117 -7.56 1.44 -19.34
N ARG A 118 -7.33 0.63 -18.29
CA ARG A 118 -8.08 -0.61 -18.03
C ARG A 118 -9.25 -0.38 -17.09
N ILE A 119 -9.06 0.46 -16.08
CA ILE A 119 -10.02 0.63 -14.99
C ILE A 119 -10.84 1.90 -15.20
N ASN A 120 -12.06 1.73 -15.72
CA ASN A 120 -13.02 2.82 -15.87
C ASN A 120 -13.83 3.01 -14.58
N TRP A 121 -13.30 3.83 -13.67
CA TRP A 121 -13.94 4.12 -12.39
C TRP A 121 -15.26 4.88 -12.56
N GLN A 122 -16.33 4.28 -12.05
CA GLN A 122 -17.65 4.88 -11.92
C GLN A 122 -17.77 5.49 -10.53
N ASP A 123 -17.90 6.81 -10.47
CA ASP A 123 -18.16 7.52 -9.22
C ASP A 123 -19.56 7.19 -8.70
N ARG A 124 -19.62 6.63 -7.48
CA ARG A 124 -20.87 6.25 -6.80
C ARG A 124 -21.32 7.30 -5.80
N GLY A 125 -20.58 8.39 -5.68
CA GLY A 125 -20.88 9.51 -4.79
C GLY A 125 -20.29 9.36 -3.40
N THR A 126 -20.67 10.30 -2.54
CA THR A 126 -20.34 10.27 -1.11
C THR A 126 -21.27 9.30 -0.40
N VAL A 127 -20.71 8.41 0.42
CA VAL A 127 -21.44 7.33 1.08
C VAL A 127 -21.23 7.36 2.59
N PRO A 128 -22.17 6.83 3.40
CA PRO A 128 -21.95 6.65 4.84
C PRO A 128 -20.91 5.56 5.12
N PHE A 129 -20.35 5.57 6.33
CA PHE A 129 -19.40 4.54 6.78
C PHE A 129 -19.98 3.12 6.68
N SER A 130 -21.28 2.95 6.93
CA SER A 130 -21.95 1.65 6.79
C SER A 130 -21.85 1.05 5.38
N THR A 131 -21.74 1.86 4.33
CA THR A 131 -21.54 1.34 2.96
C THR A 131 -20.18 0.68 2.78
N LEU A 132 -19.14 1.19 3.44
CA LEU A 132 -17.86 0.50 3.51
C LEU A 132 -18.04 -0.83 4.25
N SER A 133 -18.61 -0.79 5.46
CA SER A 133 -18.84 -1.97 6.30
C SER A 133 -19.55 -3.11 5.57
N ASP A 134 -20.63 -2.79 4.83
CA ASP A 134 -21.41 -3.76 4.05
C ASP A 134 -20.61 -4.38 2.88
N THR A 135 -19.52 -3.73 2.46
CA THR A 135 -18.67 -4.14 1.33
C THR A 135 -17.39 -4.84 1.77
N LEU A 136 -17.04 -4.81 3.06
CA LEU A 136 -15.73 -5.24 3.55
C LEU A 136 -15.40 -6.72 3.32
N PHE A 137 -16.36 -7.60 3.00
CA PHE A 137 -16.13 -9.05 2.83
C PHE A 137 -15.11 -9.57 3.87
N LYS A 138 -14.15 -10.42 3.50
CA LYS A 138 -13.10 -11.01 4.36
C LYS A 138 -12.27 -10.03 5.19
N PHE A 139 -12.52 -8.74 5.08
CA PHE A 139 -11.87 -7.65 5.78
C PHE A 139 -12.79 -6.98 6.81
N GLU A 140 -13.83 -7.67 7.34
CA GLU A 140 -14.81 -7.03 8.26
C GLU A 140 -14.16 -6.42 9.49
N ALA A 141 -13.02 -6.96 9.92
CA ALA A 141 -12.26 -6.44 11.05
C ALA A 141 -11.67 -5.03 10.79
N LEU A 142 -11.64 -4.53 9.55
CA LEU A 142 -11.21 -3.16 9.27
C LEU A 142 -12.13 -2.12 9.90
N ASP A 143 -13.46 -2.26 9.76
CA ASP A 143 -14.43 -1.26 10.22
C ASP A 143 -14.19 -0.77 11.65
N PRO A 144 -14.21 -1.64 12.69
CA PRO A 144 -14.05 -1.19 14.07
C PRO A 144 -12.66 -0.63 14.37
N ASN A 145 -11.63 -0.99 13.60
CA ASN A 145 -10.25 -0.60 13.85
C ASN A 145 -9.83 0.65 13.07
N LEU A 146 -10.42 0.90 11.90
CA LEU A 146 -10.02 1.99 11.02
C LEU A 146 -10.13 3.36 11.71
N LEU A 147 -11.26 3.60 12.39
CA LEU A 147 -11.52 4.86 13.08
C LEU A 147 -10.57 5.08 14.27
N THR A 148 -10.19 4.00 14.95
CA THR A 148 -9.35 4.03 16.14
C THR A 148 -7.87 4.20 15.79
N GLU A 149 -7.41 3.52 14.75
CA GLU A 149 -6.00 3.53 14.35
C GLU A 149 -5.63 4.79 13.54
N ILE A 150 -6.56 5.29 12.73
CA ILE A 150 -6.30 6.39 11.80
C ILE A 150 -6.78 7.73 12.36
N GLY A 151 -7.96 7.77 12.96
CA GLY A 151 -8.58 9.01 13.40
C GLY A 151 -8.30 9.36 14.86
N ASN A 152 -8.97 10.40 15.33
CA ASN A 152 -8.99 10.76 16.75
C ASN A 152 -10.19 10.15 17.52
N GLY A 153 -10.88 9.18 16.92
CA GLY A 153 -12.05 8.49 17.48
C GLY A 153 -13.35 9.30 17.51
N THR A 154 -13.34 10.59 17.17
CA THR A 154 -14.54 11.47 17.24
C THR A 154 -14.78 12.30 15.98
N GLU A 155 -13.79 12.38 15.08
CA GLU A 155 -13.93 13.14 13.85
C GLU A 155 -14.93 12.51 12.88
N GLN A 156 -15.59 13.37 12.12
CA GLN A 156 -16.53 12.94 11.08
C GLN A 156 -15.76 12.55 9.83
N VAL A 157 -15.64 11.24 9.59
CA VAL A 157 -15.01 10.69 8.40
C VAL A 157 -15.91 10.86 7.18
N GLN A 158 -15.33 11.31 6.08
CA GLN A 158 -16.02 11.49 4.80
C GLN A 158 -15.53 10.43 3.82
N ILE A 159 -16.44 9.80 3.07
CA ILE A 159 -16.09 8.67 2.19
C ILE A 159 -16.59 8.95 0.77
N ARG A 160 -15.70 8.80 -0.22
CA ARG A 160 -16.07 8.69 -1.63
C ARG A 160 -15.94 7.24 -2.06
N TYR A 161 -16.92 6.74 -2.79
CA TYR A 161 -16.91 5.37 -3.30
C TYR A 161 -16.86 5.38 -4.83
N PHE A 162 -15.96 4.58 -5.39
CA PHE A 162 -15.83 4.32 -6.82
C PHE A 162 -15.95 2.82 -7.07
N TYR A 163 -16.58 2.50 -8.19
CA TYR A 163 -16.76 1.12 -8.62
C TYR A 163 -16.23 0.95 -10.04
N SER A 164 -15.55 -0.14 -10.32
CA SER A 164 -15.16 -0.49 -11.68
C SER A 164 -15.37 -1.96 -11.92
N THR A 165 -15.57 -2.31 -13.19
CA THR A 165 -15.58 -3.70 -13.62
C THR A 165 -14.98 -3.79 -15.01
N TYR A 166 -14.18 -4.83 -15.22
CA TYR A 166 -13.58 -5.10 -16.51
C TYR A 166 -13.29 -6.59 -16.65
N LEU A 167 -13.26 -7.07 -17.89
CA LEU A 167 -12.91 -8.45 -18.19
C LEU A 167 -11.39 -8.65 -18.05
N VAL A 168 -11.01 -9.64 -17.26
CA VAL A 168 -9.61 -10.08 -17.14
C VAL A 168 -9.28 -11.22 -18.09
N ALA A 169 -10.29 -12.04 -18.42
CA ALA A 169 -10.22 -13.08 -19.45
C ALA A 169 -11.62 -13.37 -20.04
N PRO A 170 -11.75 -14.14 -21.13
CA PRO A 170 -13.06 -14.54 -21.64
C PRO A 170 -13.87 -15.30 -20.59
N GLY A 171 -14.97 -14.69 -20.12
CA GLY A 171 -15.83 -15.26 -19.08
C GLY A 171 -15.36 -15.02 -17.65
N ALA A 172 -14.34 -14.18 -17.43
CA ALA A 172 -13.85 -13.80 -16.11
C ALA A 172 -13.74 -12.27 -15.99
N SER A 173 -14.34 -11.72 -14.94
CA SER A 173 -14.40 -10.30 -14.64
C SER A 173 -13.82 -9.99 -13.28
N ASP A 174 -13.18 -8.84 -13.15
CA ASP A 174 -12.91 -8.26 -11.85
C ASP A 174 -13.98 -7.21 -11.52
N TRP A 175 -14.37 -7.16 -10.26
CA TRP A 175 -15.21 -6.11 -9.69
C TRP A 175 -14.43 -5.39 -8.61
N ASN A 176 -14.14 -4.11 -8.84
CA ASN A 176 -13.30 -3.31 -7.99
C ASN A 176 -14.15 -2.32 -7.20
N HIS A 177 -13.90 -2.25 -5.89
CA HIS A 177 -14.57 -1.38 -4.94
C HIS A 177 -13.52 -0.50 -4.27
N LEU A 178 -13.43 0.75 -4.71
CA LEU A 178 -12.46 1.71 -4.22
C LEU A 178 -13.13 2.73 -3.30
N PHE A 179 -12.71 2.76 -2.04
CA PHE A 179 -13.14 3.72 -1.05
C PHE A 179 -12.00 4.66 -0.72
N ILE A 180 -12.27 5.96 -0.82
CA ILE A 180 -11.35 7.02 -0.41
C ILE A 180 -11.97 7.72 0.79
N LEU A 181 -11.30 7.62 1.93
CA LEU A 181 -11.76 8.15 3.21
C LEU A 181 -10.90 9.33 3.62
N LEU A 182 -11.53 10.45 3.95
CA LEU A 182 -10.88 11.63 4.53
C LEU A 182 -11.16 11.70 6.03
N PHE A 183 -10.08 11.78 6.81
CA PHE A 183 -10.04 12.09 8.23
C PHE A 183 -9.61 13.55 8.38
N PRO A 184 -10.56 14.51 8.40
CA PRO A 184 -10.24 15.92 8.22
C PRO A 184 -9.52 16.55 9.42
N GLN A 185 -9.61 15.97 10.62
CA GLN A 185 -8.96 16.50 11.83
C GLN A 185 -7.61 15.84 12.08
N SER A 186 -7.48 14.55 11.76
CA SER A 186 -6.20 13.84 11.83
C SER A 186 -5.31 14.07 10.60
N HIS A 187 -5.82 14.79 9.60
CA HIS A 187 -5.15 15.07 8.33
C HIS A 187 -4.62 13.80 7.65
N ARG A 188 -5.48 12.78 7.58
CA ARG A 188 -5.17 11.51 6.93
C ARG A 188 -6.16 11.18 5.84
N VAL A 189 -5.67 10.49 4.82
CA VAL A 189 -6.48 9.87 3.77
C VAL A 189 -6.20 8.38 3.77
N VAL A 190 -7.26 7.59 3.74
CA VAL A 190 -7.18 6.14 3.61
C VAL A 190 -7.78 5.74 2.28
N VAL A 191 -7.08 4.86 1.56
CA VAL A 191 -7.56 4.29 0.30
C VAL A 191 -7.68 2.78 0.50
N PHE A 192 -8.90 2.28 0.49
CA PHE A 192 -9.18 0.84 0.54
C PHE A 192 -9.72 0.41 -0.82
N ASN A 193 -9.08 -0.59 -1.43
CA ASN A 193 -9.56 -1.20 -2.67
C ASN A 193 -9.75 -2.70 -2.46
N LEU A 194 -10.98 -3.16 -2.67
CA LEU A 194 -11.35 -4.56 -2.72
C LEU A 194 -11.60 -4.96 -4.17
N VAL A 195 -10.94 -6.01 -4.62
CA VAL A 195 -11.19 -6.67 -5.90
C VAL A 195 -11.89 -7.98 -5.61
N ASN A 196 -13.01 -8.25 -6.28
CA ASN A 196 -13.64 -9.56 -6.33
C ASN A 196 -13.41 -10.16 -7.71
N HIS A 197 -13.00 -11.42 -7.76
CA HIS A 197 -12.67 -12.14 -8.98
C HIS A 197 -13.81 -13.08 -9.37
N GLU A 198 -14.22 -13.03 -10.63
CA GLU A 198 -14.97 -14.11 -11.28
C GLU A 198 -13.98 -15.17 -11.76
N ILE A 199 -14.21 -16.43 -11.38
CA ILE A 199 -13.41 -17.59 -11.81
C ILE A 199 -14.19 -18.44 -12.80
#